data_AF-A0A2N6CND1-F1
#
_entry.id   AF-A0A2N6CND1-F1
#
_cell.length_a   1.000
_cell.length_b   1.000
_cell.length_c   1.000
_cell.angle_alpha   90.00
_cell.angle_beta   90.00
_cell.angle_gamma   90.00
#
_symmetry.space_group_name_H-M   'P 1'
#
loop_
_entity.id
_entity.type
_entity.pdbx_description
1 polymer ?
#
loop_
_entity_poly.entity_id
_entity_poly.type
_entity_poly.pdbx_seq_one_letter_code
_entity_poly.pdbx_strand_id
1 'polypeptide(L)'
;MNRFELSAEPLDTGKLKNGLRHARAGGFASFEGWVRNHNEGRDVGRLEYEAFAAVAEKEGTRIVTEAIERFGVTAAHCVHRVGDLRIGDLAVWVGVSAEHRGEAFVACRYIIDQIKARVPIWKKEHYSDGVTGWVNCERVSGPEPPQPALPATTDGLYVRQIALKEVGENGQRLLSEARVLVVGAGGLGSPALMYLAAAGVGHIGICEGDTLEASNLHRQVLYRRSQVGQSKAHIAAQQLRELNPDTEITVIDVSLDADNAESLFNQHDLVLDCSDNLKLKFLLNAAALRTSTPVVFASVYQYEGQLHVFDPRTGAPCLRCVWPREPNVAPTCNEAGVLGPVPGVFGSLQAMEALKQLLSLPGRLSGELLMLDLLSFRSTKISASRLADCEICSRTPDQIELPRPGEFEIALDMDLAEVDPGLRNDYVVIDIREQDEVSARPLTTLPHRHIAMSTFSLDAPPIEPDQPYLLCCASGTRSRSLAIELRQRGFAHVYSQTGGVDHLDHGHSRGGD
;
A
#
# COMPACT_ATOMS: atom_id res chain seq x y z
N MET A 1 -2.31 8.43 -47.07
CA MET A 1 -1.12 7.65 -46.68
C MET A 1 -1.42 7.07 -45.32
N ASN A 2 -1.24 5.77 -45.10
CA ASN A 2 -1.40 5.24 -43.75
C ASN A 2 -0.31 5.86 -42.87
N ARG A 3 -0.65 6.14 -41.62
CA ARG A 3 0.28 6.80 -40.68
C ARG A 3 1.26 5.80 -40.06
N PHE A 4 0.89 4.52 -40.06
CA PHE A 4 1.75 3.41 -39.69
C PHE A 4 1.49 2.21 -40.60
N GLU A 5 2.55 1.49 -40.98
CA GLU A 5 2.48 0.31 -41.84
C GLU A 5 3.48 -0.78 -41.40
N LEU A 6 3.11 -2.05 -41.60
CA LEU A 6 4.03 -3.18 -41.52
C LEU A 6 4.49 -3.59 -42.92
N SER A 7 5.79 -3.90 -43.07
CA SER A 7 6.35 -4.34 -44.35
C SER A 7 7.12 -5.65 -44.21
N ALA A 8 6.79 -6.65 -45.01
CA ALA A 8 7.64 -7.83 -45.16
C ALA A 8 8.89 -7.52 -46.02
N GLU A 9 8.81 -6.51 -46.89
CA GLU A 9 9.86 -6.14 -47.85
C GLU A 9 10.81 -5.06 -47.31
N PRO A 10 12.06 -4.95 -47.84
CA PRO A 10 13.00 -3.88 -47.51
C PRO A 10 12.41 -2.47 -47.71
N LEU A 11 12.75 -1.56 -46.80
CA LEU A 11 12.19 -0.20 -46.80
C LEU A 11 12.97 0.73 -47.76
N ASP A 12 12.26 1.41 -48.65
CA ASP A 12 12.80 2.47 -49.52
C ASP A 12 12.65 3.83 -48.84
N THR A 13 13.67 4.25 -48.08
CA THR A 13 13.64 5.50 -47.32
C THR A 13 13.53 6.74 -48.21
N GLY A 14 13.98 6.66 -49.47
CA GLY A 14 13.84 7.74 -50.46
C GLY A 14 12.38 7.98 -50.83
N LYS A 15 11.63 6.91 -51.12
CA LYS A 15 10.17 7.00 -51.35
C LYS A 15 9.42 7.47 -50.11
N LEU A 16 9.73 6.90 -48.95
CA LEU A 16 9.08 7.25 -47.68
C LEU A 16 9.30 8.73 -47.33
N LYS A 17 10.53 9.23 -47.48
CA LYS A 17 10.86 10.64 -47.27
C LYS A 17 10.14 11.56 -48.25
N ASN A 18 10.07 11.18 -49.54
CA ASN A 18 9.38 11.99 -50.55
C ASN A 18 7.87 12.10 -50.26
N GLY A 19 7.25 11.05 -49.70
CA GLY A 19 5.84 11.08 -49.29
C GLY A 19 5.54 12.05 -48.12
N LEU A 20 6.55 12.46 -47.35
CA LEU A 20 6.41 13.41 -46.24
C LEU A 20 6.79 14.85 -46.61
N ARG A 21 7.19 15.13 -47.85
CA ARG A 21 7.50 16.50 -48.28
C ARG A 21 6.25 17.36 -48.21
N HIS A 22 6.39 18.52 -47.59
CA HIS A 22 5.30 19.48 -47.49
C HIS A 22 5.82 20.90 -47.69
N ALA A 23 5.09 21.74 -48.44
CA ALA A 23 5.54 23.09 -48.80
C ALA A 23 5.77 24.01 -47.58
N ARG A 24 5.07 23.74 -46.47
CA ARG A 24 5.22 24.45 -45.19
C ARG A 24 6.30 23.88 -44.25
N ALA A 25 6.90 22.74 -44.58
CA ALA A 25 7.86 22.10 -43.67
C ALA A 25 9.24 22.76 -43.78
N GLY A 26 9.67 23.45 -42.72
CA GLY A 26 11.03 23.99 -42.56
C GLY A 26 11.98 23.03 -41.83
N GLY A 27 11.47 21.91 -41.30
CA GLY A 27 12.24 20.88 -40.61
C GLY A 27 11.79 19.47 -40.99
N PHE A 28 12.75 18.55 -41.14
CA PHE A 28 12.53 17.12 -41.33
C PHE A 28 13.46 16.34 -40.42
N ALA A 29 12.94 15.36 -39.69
CA ALA A 29 13.70 14.43 -38.88
C ALA A 29 13.30 12.99 -39.25
N SER A 30 14.29 12.09 -39.28
CA SER A 30 14.04 10.66 -39.42
C SER A 30 14.86 9.86 -38.43
N PHE A 31 14.27 8.76 -37.97
CA PHE A 31 14.94 7.72 -37.19
C PHE A 31 14.97 6.43 -37.99
N GLU A 32 16.10 5.73 -37.91
CA GLU A 32 16.33 4.46 -38.56
C GLU A 32 16.86 3.44 -37.54
N GLY A 33 16.15 2.34 -37.36
CA GLY A 33 16.58 1.22 -36.52
C GLY A 33 17.17 0.11 -37.37
N TRP A 34 18.47 -0.14 -37.25
CA TRP A 34 19.21 -1.13 -38.05
C TRP A 34 19.49 -2.40 -37.26
N VAL A 35 19.52 -3.54 -37.95
CA VAL A 35 19.93 -4.82 -37.36
C VAL A 35 21.45 -4.85 -37.20
N ARG A 36 21.92 -5.21 -36.00
CA ARG A 36 23.35 -5.23 -35.62
C ARG A 36 23.76 -6.63 -35.15
N ASN A 37 25.04 -6.95 -35.30
CA ASN A 37 25.61 -8.28 -35.11
C ASN A 37 25.87 -8.69 -33.65
N HIS A 38 25.59 -7.82 -32.68
CA HIS A 38 25.84 -8.09 -31.27
C HIS A 38 24.69 -7.55 -30.40
N ASN A 39 24.32 -8.32 -29.38
CA ASN A 39 23.40 -7.89 -28.33
C ASN A 39 23.84 -8.52 -27.00
N GLU A 40 24.03 -7.70 -25.96
CA GLU A 40 24.41 -8.15 -24.60
C GLU A 40 25.63 -9.09 -24.54
N GLY A 41 26.65 -8.81 -25.36
CA GLY A 41 27.88 -9.63 -25.40
C GLY A 41 27.76 -10.94 -26.18
N ARG A 42 26.63 -11.19 -26.87
CA ARG A 42 26.42 -12.36 -27.73
C ARG A 42 26.35 -11.99 -29.20
N ASP A 43 26.89 -12.85 -30.05
CA ASP A 43 26.85 -12.71 -31.50
C ASP A 43 25.45 -13.09 -32.04
N VAL A 44 24.83 -12.16 -32.75
CA VAL A 44 23.50 -12.33 -33.37
C VAL A 44 23.69 -12.52 -34.87
N GLY A 45 23.12 -13.60 -35.42
CA GLY A 45 23.20 -13.92 -36.85
C GLY A 45 22.07 -13.31 -37.69
N ARG A 46 20.84 -13.29 -37.16
CA ARG A 46 19.65 -12.67 -37.79
C ARG A 46 18.58 -12.33 -36.76
N LEU A 47 17.64 -11.48 -37.17
CA LEU A 47 16.43 -11.17 -36.41
C LEU A 47 15.19 -11.66 -37.15
N GLU A 48 14.19 -12.09 -36.40
CA GLU A 48 12.85 -12.41 -36.91
C GLU A 48 11.85 -11.56 -36.16
N TYR A 49 11.03 -10.79 -36.88
CA TYR A 49 10.01 -9.91 -36.30
C TYR A 49 8.61 -10.46 -36.57
N GLU A 50 7.86 -10.73 -35.52
CA GLU A 50 6.45 -11.14 -35.61
C GLU A 50 5.54 -10.04 -35.06
N ALA A 51 4.39 -9.85 -35.70
CA ALA A 51 3.42 -8.85 -35.28
C ALA A 51 2.00 -9.35 -35.51
N PHE A 52 1.09 -9.00 -34.60
CA PHE A 52 -0.34 -9.18 -34.84
C PHE A 52 -0.83 -7.99 -35.69
N ALA A 53 -0.77 -8.12 -37.02
CA ALA A 53 -0.87 -7.00 -37.96
C ALA A 53 -2.04 -6.04 -37.69
N ALA A 54 -3.26 -6.56 -37.50
CA ALA A 54 -4.43 -5.72 -37.29
C ALA A 54 -4.37 -4.86 -36.00
N VAL A 55 -3.78 -5.39 -34.92
CA VAL A 55 -3.64 -4.66 -33.64
C VAL A 55 -2.45 -3.70 -33.71
N ALA A 56 -1.33 -4.15 -34.30
CA ALA A 56 -0.14 -3.34 -34.48
C ALA A 56 -0.39 -2.12 -35.36
N GLU A 57 -1.10 -2.29 -36.49
CA GLU A 57 -1.43 -1.19 -37.39
C GLU A 57 -2.37 -0.17 -36.75
N LYS A 58 -3.37 -0.65 -36.00
CA LYS A 58 -4.31 0.21 -35.27
C LYS A 58 -3.60 1.04 -34.20
N GLU A 59 -2.79 0.41 -33.36
CA GLU A 59 -2.09 1.10 -32.28
C GLU A 59 -0.95 2.00 -32.79
N GLY A 60 -0.20 1.55 -33.80
CA GLY A 60 0.83 2.36 -34.46
C GLY A 60 0.23 3.60 -35.13
N THR A 61 -0.92 3.46 -35.80
CA THR A 61 -1.64 4.60 -36.40
C THR A 61 -2.10 5.58 -35.32
N ARG A 62 -2.55 5.08 -34.16
CA ARG A 62 -2.94 5.91 -33.01
C ARG A 62 -1.75 6.72 -32.49
N ILE A 63 -0.60 6.10 -32.29
CA ILE A 63 0.64 6.76 -31.83
C ILE A 63 1.08 7.88 -32.77
N VAL A 64 1.11 7.62 -34.07
CA VAL A 64 1.54 8.63 -35.05
C VAL A 64 0.52 9.78 -35.13
N THR A 65 -0.77 9.48 -34.98
CA THR A 65 -1.83 10.50 -34.87
C THR A 65 -1.66 11.38 -33.64
N GLU A 66 -1.45 10.76 -32.47
CA GLU A 66 -1.17 11.48 -31.22
C GLU A 66 0.04 12.40 -31.38
N ALA A 67 1.11 11.94 -32.04
CA ALA A 67 2.30 12.76 -32.27
C ALA A 67 2.03 13.97 -33.17
N ILE A 68 1.24 13.79 -34.25
CA ILE A 68 0.83 14.86 -35.15
C ILE A 68 0.05 15.93 -34.39
N GLU A 69 -0.94 15.52 -33.59
CA GLU A 69 -1.80 16.43 -32.83
C GLU A 69 -1.05 17.10 -31.68
N ARG A 70 -0.27 16.34 -30.92
CA ARG A 70 0.44 16.82 -29.73
C ARG A 70 1.54 17.82 -30.04
N PHE A 71 2.27 17.62 -31.14
CA PHE A 71 3.44 18.43 -31.48
C PHE A 71 3.20 19.36 -32.67
N GLY A 72 1.97 19.39 -33.22
CA GLY A 72 1.61 20.27 -34.34
C GLY A 72 2.41 20.02 -35.61
N VAL A 73 2.94 18.81 -35.81
CA VAL A 73 3.79 18.49 -36.97
C VAL A 73 2.95 18.30 -38.22
N THR A 74 3.51 18.64 -39.38
CA THR A 74 2.78 18.71 -40.65
C THR A 74 2.49 17.34 -41.23
N ALA A 75 3.42 16.39 -41.09
CA ALA A 75 3.23 15.02 -41.53
C ALA A 75 4.16 14.09 -40.74
N ALA A 76 3.70 12.87 -40.44
CA ALA A 76 4.52 11.84 -39.83
C ALA A 76 4.12 10.46 -40.38
N HIS A 77 5.10 9.57 -40.51
CA HIS A 77 4.89 8.20 -40.97
C HIS A 77 5.91 7.26 -40.31
N CYS A 78 5.46 6.09 -39.89
CA CYS A 78 6.30 5.03 -39.34
C CYS A 78 6.07 3.72 -40.09
N VAL A 79 7.14 3.06 -40.53
CA VAL A 79 7.07 1.74 -41.15
C VAL A 79 7.97 0.79 -40.39
N HIS A 80 7.43 -0.36 -39.98
CA HIS A 80 8.18 -1.40 -39.28
C HIS A 80 8.23 -2.68 -40.11
N ARG A 81 9.42 -3.28 -40.24
CA ARG A 81 9.58 -4.56 -40.93
C ARG A 81 9.14 -5.74 -40.08
N VAL A 82 8.58 -6.75 -40.74
CA VAL A 82 8.22 -8.04 -40.15
C VAL A 82 8.84 -9.16 -41.00
N GLY A 83 8.97 -10.36 -40.41
CA GLY A 83 9.68 -11.49 -41.00
C GLY A 83 11.17 -11.49 -40.69
N ASP A 84 11.95 -12.21 -41.51
CA ASP A 84 13.40 -12.35 -41.34
C ASP A 84 14.18 -11.11 -41.83
N LEU A 85 15.09 -10.65 -40.98
CA LEU A 85 16.02 -9.55 -41.24
C LEU A 85 17.46 -9.97 -40.97
N ARG A 86 18.36 -9.59 -41.89
CA ARG A 86 19.80 -9.83 -41.81
C ARG A 86 20.50 -8.68 -41.11
N ILE A 87 21.73 -8.92 -40.65
CA ILE A 87 22.60 -7.85 -40.15
C ILE A 87 22.75 -6.76 -41.22
N GLY A 88 22.55 -5.51 -40.81
CA GLY A 88 22.57 -4.35 -41.69
C GLY A 88 21.20 -3.95 -42.25
N ASP A 89 20.16 -4.81 -42.13
CA ASP A 89 18.83 -4.47 -42.62
C ASP A 89 18.18 -3.35 -41.79
N LEU A 90 17.40 -2.51 -42.46
CA LEU A 90 16.56 -1.50 -41.82
C LEU A 90 15.29 -2.13 -41.28
N ALA A 91 15.17 -2.20 -39.95
CA ALA A 91 14.06 -2.82 -39.24
C ALA A 91 12.88 -1.87 -39.01
N VAL A 92 13.15 -0.59 -38.77
CA VAL A 92 12.11 0.42 -38.54
C VAL A 92 12.55 1.77 -39.03
N TRP A 93 11.63 2.49 -39.67
CA TRP A 93 11.83 3.85 -40.12
C TRP A 93 10.72 4.74 -39.60
N VAL A 94 11.08 5.90 -39.05
CA VAL A 94 10.15 6.97 -38.65
C VAL A 94 10.57 8.24 -39.37
N GLY A 95 9.64 8.92 -40.03
CA GLY A 95 9.87 10.23 -40.62
C GLY A 95 8.84 11.24 -40.13
N VAL A 96 9.30 12.47 -39.87
CA VAL A 96 8.46 13.59 -39.44
C VAL A 96 8.86 14.87 -40.15
N SER A 97 7.87 15.57 -40.70
CA SER A 97 7.98 16.90 -41.29
C SER A 97 7.23 17.92 -40.43
N ALA A 98 7.85 19.05 -40.12
CA ALA A 98 7.28 20.12 -39.32
C ALA A 98 7.71 21.50 -39.84
N GLU A 99 7.00 22.56 -39.45
CA GLU A 99 7.37 23.93 -39.81
C GLU A 99 8.75 24.32 -39.24
N HIS A 100 9.08 23.79 -38.06
CA HIS A 100 10.35 24.02 -37.37
C HIS A 100 11.04 22.70 -36.97
N ARG A 101 12.37 22.75 -36.83
CA ARG A 101 13.19 21.55 -36.61
C ARG A 101 12.97 20.89 -35.24
N GLY A 102 12.63 21.66 -34.20
CA GLY A 102 12.54 21.14 -32.83
C GLY A 102 11.41 20.12 -32.67
N GLU A 103 10.25 20.48 -33.20
CA GLU A 103 9.02 19.72 -33.23
C GLU A 103 9.21 18.43 -34.03
N ALA A 104 9.94 18.51 -35.16
CA ALA A 104 10.28 17.32 -35.94
C ALA A 104 11.10 16.31 -35.11
N PHE A 105 12.11 16.76 -34.35
CA PHE A 105 12.92 15.88 -33.50
C PHE A 105 12.11 15.28 -32.35
N VAL A 106 11.36 16.12 -31.62
CA VAL A 106 10.59 15.67 -30.45
C VAL A 106 9.50 14.68 -30.86
N ALA A 107 8.79 14.95 -31.96
CA ALA A 107 7.77 14.04 -32.47
C ALA A 107 8.38 12.75 -33.03
N CYS A 108 9.50 12.82 -33.75
CA CYS A 108 10.18 11.63 -34.27
C CYS A 108 10.63 10.71 -33.13
N ARG A 109 11.19 11.30 -32.07
CA ARG A 109 11.60 10.58 -30.86
C ARG A 109 10.40 9.97 -30.11
N TYR A 110 9.33 10.75 -29.92
CA TYR A 110 8.11 10.27 -29.29
C TYR A 110 7.54 9.06 -30.02
N ILE A 111 7.45 9.12 -31.35
CA ILE A 111 6.89 8.01 -32.15
C ILE A 111 7.71 6.74 -31.92
N ILE A 112 9.04 6.76 -32.10
CA ILE A 112 9.82 5.52 -31.95
C ILE A 112 9.75 4.94 -30.52
N ASP A 113 9.76 5.79 -29.50
CA ASP A 113 9.66 5.34 -28.10
C ASP A 113 8.28 4.71 -27.82
N GLN A 114 7.21 5.32 -28.32
CA GLN A 114 5.86 4.78 -28.16
C GLN A 114 5.64 3.52 -29.00
N ILE A 115 6.20 3.42 -30.21
CA ILE A 115 6.12 2.21 -31.03
C ILE A 115 6.75 1.03 -30.28
N LYS A 116 7.95 1.22 -29.70
CA LYS A 116 8.61 0.19 -28.88
C LYS A 116 7.84 -0.18 -27.61
N ALA A 117 7.13 0.78 -27.02
CA ALA A 117 6.42 0.58 -25.76
C ALA A 117 5.03 -0.07 -25.91
N ARG A 118 4.29 0.28 -26.97
CA ARG A 118 2.84 0.02 -27.07
C ARG A 118 2.45 -0.89 -28.23
N VAL A 119 3.26 -0.97 -29.30
CA VAL A 119 2.87 -1.75 -30.47
C VAL A 119 3.33 -3.20 -30.30
N PRO A 120 2.43 -4.19 -30.42
CA PRO A 120 2.74 -5.60 -30.25
C PRO A 120 3.53 -6.15 -31.46
N ILE A 121 4.84 -5.84 -31.48
CA ILE A 121 5.82 -6.37 -32.41
C ILE A 121 6.92 -7.04 -31.58
N TRP A 122 7.05 -8.35 -31.74
CA TRP A 122 8.01 -9.16 -31.02
C TRP A 122 9.22 -9.42 -31.89
N LYS A 123 10.39 -9.36 -31.29
CA LYS A 123 11.67 -9.63 -31.93
C LYS A 123 12.22 -10.93 -31.39
N LYS A 124 12.62 -11.83 -32.28
CA LYS A 124 13.30 -13.08 -31.95
C LYS A 124 14.71 -13.02 -32.50
N GLU A 125 15.68 -13.22 -31.63
CA GLU A 125 17.10 -13.27 -31.99
C GLU A 125 17.51 -14.72 -32.28
N HIS A 126 18.22 -14.91 -33.37
CA HIS A 126 18.87 -16.18 -33.70
C HIS A 126 20.37 -15.98 -33.51
N TYR A 127 20.91 -16.59 -32.45
CA TYR A 127 22.32 -16.48 -32.09
C TYR A 127 23.19 -17.43 -32.90
N SER A 128 24.47 -17.09 -33.06
CA SER A 128 25.44 -17.87 -33.85
C SER A 128 25.70 -19.29 -33.32
N ASP A 129 25.35 -19.54 -32.06
CA ASP A 129 25.45 -20.83 -31.37
C ASP A 129 24.24 -21.77 -31.61
N GLY A 130 23.24 -21.32 -32.39
CA GLY A 130 22.01 -22.07 -32.69
C GLY A 130 20.89 -21.91 -31.66
N VAL A 131 21.11 -21.17 -30.57
CA VAL A 131 20.07 -20.83 -29.60
C VAL A 131 19.17 -19.74 -30.18
N THR A 132 17.85 -19.85 -29.97
CA THR A 132 16.89 -18.81 -30.33
C THR A 132 16.25 -18.23 -29.07
N GLY A 133 16.09 -16.91 -29.00
CA GLY A 133 15.52 -16.23 -27.86
C GLY A 133 14.57 -15.12 -28.28
N TRP A 134 13.40 -15.04 -27.66
CA TRP A 134 12.53 -13.88 -27.81
C TRP A 134 13.10 -12.73 -26.99
N VAL A 135 13.36 -11.60 -27.64
CA VAL A 135 13.93 -10.41 -27.03
C VAL A 135 12.92 -9.28 -27.15
N ASN A 136 12.42 -8.81 -26.03
CA ASN A 136 11.53 -7.66 -26.03
C ASN A 136 12.34 -6.38 -26.32
N CYS A 137 11.88 -5.56 -27.26
CA CYS A 137 12.57 -4.34 -27.70
C CYS A 137 12.47 -3.22 -26.64
N GLU A 138 13.37 -3.21 -25.65
CA GLU A 138 13.20 -2.31 -24.48
C GLU A 138 14.30 -1.28 -24.21
N ARG A 139 15.43 -1.27 -24.93
CA ARG A 139 16.48 -0.29 -24.62
C ARG A 139 16.33 1.03 -25.39
N VAL A 140 16.06 2.10 -24.64
CA VAL A 140 16.46 3.47 -24.93
C VAL A 140 17.92 3.62 -24.46
N SER A 141 18.85 3.80 -25.39
CA SER A 141 20.28 3.86 -25.10
C SER A 141 20.70 5.19 -24.47
N GLY A 142 21.18 5.13 -23.23
CA GLY A 142 22.16 6.05 -22.64
C GLY A 142 23.22 5.22 -21.91
N PRO A 143 24.48 5.68 -21.78
CA PRO A 143 25.51 4.90 -21.11
C PRO A 143 25.24 4.87 -19.60
N GLU A 144 25.03 3.68 -19.05
CA GLU A 144 24.91 3.45 -17.61
C GLU A 144 26.29 3.02 -17.06
N PRO A 145 26.73 3.55 -15.90
CA PRO A 145 28.01 3.16 -15.30
C PRO A 145 28.06 1.67 -14.93
N PRO A 146 29.26 1.07 -14.79
CA PRO A 146 29.40 -0.36 -14.54
C PRO A 146 28.70 -0.76 -13.23
N GLN A 147 27.74 -1.68 -13.35
CA GLN A 147 26.97 -2.16 -12.21
C GLN A 147 27.74 -3.27 -11.46
N PRO A 148 27.76 -3.25 -10.11
CA PRO A 148 28.22 -4.39 -9.34
C PRO A 148 27.31 -5.60 -9.59
N ALA A 149 27.89 -6.79 -9.65
CA ALA A 149 27.11 -8.03 -9.77
C ALA A 149 26.19 -8.20 -8.56
N LEU A 150 24.97 -8.67 -8.79
CA LEU A 150 24.08 -9.17 -7.74
C LEU A 150 24.88 -10.10 -6.80
N PRO A 151 24.66 -10.05 -5.48
CA PRO A 151 25.23 -11.03 -4.58
C PRO A 151 24.94 -12.42 -5.13
N ALA A 152 25.99 -13.23 -5.27
CA ALA A 152 25.94 -14.53 -5.91
C ALA A 152 25.25 -15.57 -5.01
N THR A 153 23.97 -15.43 -4.71
CA THR A 153 23.17 -16.46 -4.07
C THR A 153 21.70 -16.24 -4.39
N THR A 154 21.11 -17.15 -5.15
CA THR A 154 19.76 -17.66 -4.92
C THR A 154 19.62 -18.90 -5.78
N ASP A 155 19.13 -19.99 -5.20
CA ASP A 155 18.77 -21.25 -5.88
C ASP A 155 17.58 -21.04 -6.83
N GLY A 156 17.67 -20.08 -7.75
CA GLY A 156 16.61 -19.69 -8.66
C GLY A 156 15.35 -19.09 -8.01
N LEU A 157 15.38 -18.71 -6.73
CA LEU A 157 14.23 -18.21 -5.96
C LEU A 157 13.46 -17.10 -6.69
N TYR A 158 14.17 -16.13 -7.28
CA TYR A 158 13.54 -14.98 -7.92
C TYR A 158 13.37 -15.11 -9.45
N VAL A 159 13.70 -16.26 -10.04
CA VAL A 159 13.69 -16.44 -11.51
C VAL A 159 12.35 -16.05 -12.13
N ARG A 160 11.23 -16.35 -11.45
CA ARG A 160 9.88 -16.04 -11.95
C ARG A 160 9.54 -14.55 -11.89
N GLN A 161 10.00 -13.83 -10.86
CA GLN A 161 9.74 -12.40 -10.76
C GLN A 161 10.71 -11.59 -11.61
N ILE A 162 11.98 -11.99 -11.72
CA ILE A 162 12.97 -11.38 -12.65
C ILE A 162 12.50 -11.48 -14.10
N ALA A 163 11.78 -12.55 -14.46
CA ALA A 163 11.21 -12.71 -15.80
C ALA A 163 10.12 -11.67 -16.13
N LEU A 164 9.55 -10.97 -15.14
CA LEU A 164 8.63 -9.87 -15.38
C LEU A 164 9.40 -8.65 -15.88
N LYS A 165 8.96 -8.10 -17.01
CA LYS A 165 9.55 -6.93 -17.67
C LYS A 165 9.80 -5.77 -16.70
N GLU A 166 8.79 -5.43 -15.91
CA GLU A 166 8.81 -4.28 -15.01
C GLU A 166 9.67 -4.52 -13.77
N VAL A 167 10.07 -5.77 -13.51
CA VAL A 167 10.98 -6.14 -12.42
C VAL A 167 12.38 -6.31 -12.98
N GLY A 168 12.66 -7.34 -13.79
CA GLY A 168 13.99 -7.60 -14.31
C GLY A 168 15.05 -7.78 -13.22
N GLU A 169 16.32 -7.85 -13.63
CA GLU A 169 17.44 -7.90 -12.68
C GLU A 169 17.57 -6.59 -11.88
N ASN A 170 17.32 -5.46 -12.52
CA ASN A 170 17.40 -4.15 -11.87
C ASN A 170 16.35 -3.97 -10.78
N GLY A 171 15.10 -4.36 -11.02
CA GLY A 171 14.05 -4.32 -10.02
C GLY A 171 14.34 -5.26 -8.87
N GLN A 172 14.86 -6.47 -9.13
CA GLN A 172 15.32 -7.34 -8.05
C GLN A 172 16.40 -6.70 -7.19
N ARG A 173 17.38 -6.03 -7.83
CA ARG A 173 18.42 -5.28 -7.14
C ARG A 173 17.83 -4.17 -6.26
N LEU A 174 16.90 -3.38 -6.79
CA LEU A 174 16.20 -2.36 -6.02
C LEU A 174 15.48 -2.95 -4.80
N LEU A 175 14.83 -4.11 -4.92
CA LEU A 175 14.23 -4.81 -3.79
C LEU A 175 15.29 -5.21 -2.76
N SER A 176 16.42 -5.78 -3.20
CA SER A 176 17.50 -6.20 -2.30
C SER A 176 18.19 -5.05 -1.56
N GLU A 177 18.07 -3.81 -2.07
CA GLU A 177 18.59 -2.60 -1.43
C GLU A 177 17.54 -1.94 -0.51
N ALA A 178 16.24 -2.24 -0.72
CA ALA A 178 15.14 -1.60 -0.02
C ALA A 178 15.06 -1.99 1.46
N ARG A 179 14.61 -1.04 2.28
CA ARG A 179 14.39 -1.17 3.72
C ARG A 179 12.92 -0.88 4.03
N VAL A 180 12.19 -1.89 4.50
CA VAL A 180 10.76 -1.79 4.79
C VAL A 180 10.49 -2.01 6.28
N LEU A 181 9.78 -1.07 6.91
CA LEU A 181 9.27 -1.26 8.27
C LEU A 181 7.84 -1.80 8.21
N VAL A 182 7.57 -2.91 8.89
CA VAL A 182 6.21 -3.43 9.08
C VAL A 182 5.80 -3.24 10.53
N VAL A 183 4.77 -2.44 10.76
CA VAL A 183 4.23 -2.14 12.08
C VAL A 183 3.03 -3.03 12.35
N GLY A 184 3.20 -4.00 13.24
CA GLY A 184 2.27 -5.07 13.54
C GLY A 184 2.54 -6.34 12.74
N ALA A 185 2.70 -7.47 13.43
CA ALA A 185 2.88 -8.80 12.85
C ALA A 185 1.62 -9.66 12.99
N GLY A 186 0.44 -9.02 13.04
CA GLY A 186 -0.87 -9.64 13.21
C GLY A 186 -1.45 -10.24 11.92
N GLY A 187 -2.77 -10.13 11.74
CA GLY A 187 -3.47 -10.73 10.60
C GLY A 187 -3.10 -10.11 9.26
N LEU A 188 -2.90 -8.78 9.23
CA LEU A 188 -2.40 -8.05 8.06
C LEU A 188 -0.89 -8.26 7.88
N GLY A 189 -0.14 -8.17 8.99
CA GLY A 189 1.32 -8.26 8.97
C GLY A 189 1.84 -9.62 8.55
N SER A 190 1.18 -10.71 8.97
CA SER A 190 1.57 -12.09 8.63
C SER A 190 1.79 -12.31 7.13
N PRO A 191 0.79 -12.14 6.25
CA PRO A 191 1.00 -12.26 4.80
C PRO A 191 1.92 -11.18 4.24
N ALA A 192 1.87 -9.94 4.75
CA ALA A 192 2.70 -8.86 4.23
C ALA A 192 4.19 -9.18 4.39
N LEU A 193 4.60 -9.59 5.60
CA LEU A 193 5.95 -10.01 5.94
C LEU A 193 6.42 -11.17 5.06
N MET A 194 5.58 -12.22 4.92
CA MET A 194 5.92 -13.38 4.10
C MET A 194 6.17 -13.01 2.64
N TYR A 195 5.30 -12.19 2.03
CA TYR A 195 5.45 -11.81 0.63
C TYR A 195 6.59 -10.82 0.39
N LEU A 196 6.86 -9.90 1.32
CA LEU A 196 8.00 -8.99 1.21
C LEU A 196 9.33 -9.75 1.31
N ALA A 197 9.45 -10.66 2.28
CA ALA A 197 10.63 -11.50 2.41
C ALA A 197 10.80 -12.41 1.18
N ALA A 198 9.74 -13.10 0.74
CA ALA A 198 9.80 -13.96 -0.44
C ALA A 198 10.12 -13.20 -1.74
N ALA A 199 9.73 -11.93 -1.84
CA ALA A 199 10.05 -11.07 -2.97
C ALA A 199 11.51 -10.58 -2.97
N GLY A 200 12.26 -10.82 -1.89
CA GLY A 200 13.65 -10.40 -1.78
C GLY A 200 13.82 -8.92 -1.42
N VAL A 201 12.89 -8.36 -0.64
CA VAL A 201 13.16 -7.09 0.06
C VAL A 201 14.39 -7.29 0.95
N GLY A 202 15.38 -6.41 0.83
CA GLY A 202 16.69 -6.57 1.44
C GLY A 202 16.65 -6.51 2.96
N HIS A 203 15.93 -5.54 3.50
CA HIS A 203 15.86 -5.33 4.95
C HIS A 203 14.40 -5.17 5.39
N ILE A 204 13.98 -5.96 6.36
CA ILE A 204 12.64 -5.87 6.95
C ILE A 204 12.76 -5.64 8.46
N GLY A 205 12.29 -4.48 8.91
CA GLY A 205 12.07 -4.18 10.33
C GLY A 205 10.68 -4.66 10.75
N ILE A 206 10.60 -5.42 11.84
CA ILE A 206 9.34 -5.90 12.43
C ILE A 206 9.12 -5.18 13.76
N CYS A 207 8.16 -4.26 13.81
CA CYS A 207 7.77 -3.57 15.04
C CYS A 207 6.47 -4.17 15.58
N GLU A 208 6.57 -4.93 16.65
CA GLU A 208 5.47 -5.69 17.26
C GLU A 208 5.80 -5.93 18.74
N GLY A 209 4.86 -5.59 19.63
CA GLY A 209 5.03 -5.73 21.07
C GLY A 209 4.21 -6.88 21.68
N ASP A 210 3.32 -7.50 20.89
CA ASP A 210 2.40 -8.51 21.40
C ASP A 210 3.04 -9.91 21.52
N THR A 211 2.49 -10.68 22.46
CA THR A 211 2.68 -12.12 22.56
C THR A 211 1.62 -12.87 21.75
N LEU A 212 1.99 -14.02 21.18
CA LEU A 212 1.07 -14.85 20.40
C LEU A 212 0.02 -15.52 21.29
N GLU A 213 -1.27 -15.30 20.98
CA GLU A 213 -2.37 -16.00 21.63
C GLU A 213 -2.99 -17.10 20.75
N ALA A 214 -3.59 -18.10 21.39
CA ALA A 214 -4.36 -19.15 20.72
C ALA A 214 -5.49 -18.59 19.84
N SER A 215 -6.13 -17.51 20.28
CA SER A 215 -7.22 -16.80 19.59
C SER A 215 -6.76 -16.22 18.24
N ASN A 216 -5.47 -15.94 18.07
CA ASN A 216 -4.91 -15.27 16.90
C ASN A 216 -4.74 -16.19 15.68
N LEU A 217 -4.59 -17.50 15.92
CA LEU A 217 -4.12 -18.47 14.92
C LEU A 217 -5.06 -18.65 13.71
N HIS A 218 -6.35 -18.33 13.83
CA HIS A 218 -7.29 -18.45 12.72
C HIS A 218 -7.05 -17.43 11.59
N ARG A 219 -6.30 -16.35 11.87
CA ARG A 219 -6.03 -15.26 10.91
C ARG A 219 -4.56 -14.88 10.79
N GLN A 220 -3.71 -15.31 11.72
CA GLN A 220 -2.27 -15.01 11.72
C GLN A 220 -1.48 -16.23 11.27
N VAL A 221 -1.49 -16.47 9.96
CA VAL A 221 -1.02 -17.71 9.32
C VAL A 221 0.51 -17.91 9.36
N LEU A 222 1.26 -16.88 9.78
CA LEU A 222 2.70 -16.95 10.00
C LEU A 222 3.07 -17.88 11.17
N TYR A 223 2.17 -18.03 12.15
CA TYR A 223 2.46 -18.69 13.42
C TYR A 223 1.95 -20.13 13.51
N ARG A 224 2.40 -20.86 14.53
CA ARG A 224 2.01 -22.23 14.84
C ARG A 224 1.48 -22.35 16.27
N ARG A 225 0.63 -23.34 16.50
CA ARG A 225 0.02 -23.61 17.81
C ARG A 225 1.05 -23.85 18.92
N SER A 226 2.19 -24.45 18.59
CA SER A 226 3.29 -24.71 19.53
C SER A 226 4.01 -23.45 20.02
N GLN A 227 3.79 -22.31 19.37
CA GLN A 227 4.47 -21.04 19.67
C GLN A 227 3.63 -20.09 20.53
N VAL A 228 2.41 -20.50 20.92
CA VAL A 228 1.53 -19.68 21.77
C VAL A 228 2.24 -19.35 23.09
N GLY A 229 2.18 -18.07 23.49
CA GLY A 229 2.88 -17.53 24.65
C GLY A 229 4.27 -16.95 24.37
N GLN A 230 4.76 -16.98 23.12
CA GLN A 230 6.03 -16.37 22.72
C GLN A 230 5.82 -15.04 21.99
N SER A 231 6.84 -14.16 21.97
CA SER A 231 6.80 -12.87 21.25
C SER A 231 6.53 -13.08 19.76
N LYS A 232 5.51 -12.37 19.23
CA LYS A 232 5.17 -12.43 17.80
C LYS A 232 6.31 -11.92 16.93
N ALA A 233 6.99 -10.84 17.34
CA ALA A 233 8.09 -10.24 16.60
C ALA A 233 9.24 -11.24 16.39
N HIS A 234 9.62 -11.95 17.45
CA HIS A 234 10.70 -12.94 17.42
C HIS A 234 10.34 -14.17 16.59
N ILE A 235 9.12 -14.72 16.73
CA ILE A 235 8.68 -15.84 15.90
C ILE A 235 8.65 -15.43 14.42
N ALA A 236 8.07 -14.27 14.12
CA ALA A 236 7.98 -13.76 12.77
C ALA A 236 9.38 -13.66 12.15
N ALA A 237 10.34 -13.08 12.86
CA ALA A 237 11.70 -12.98 12.36
C ALA A 237 12.37 -14.34 12.12
N GLN A 238 12.16 -15.31 13.01
CA GLN A 238 12.65 -16.68 12.78
C GLN A 238 12.06 -17.26 11.49
N GLN A 239 10.74 -17.19 11.31
CA GLN A 239 10.06 -17.74 10.14
C GLN A 239 10.49 -17.05 8.84
N LEU A 240 10.73 -15.73 8.85
CA LEU A 240 11.19 -15.01 7.66
C LEU A 240 12.64 -15.34 7.29
N ARG A 241 13.54 -15.50 8.28
CA ARG A 241 14.92 -15.95 8.03
C ARG A 241 14.96 -17.37 7.46
N GLU A 242 14.05 -18.24 7.89
CA GLU A 242 13.87 -19.58 7.31
C GLU A 242 13.30 -19.52 5.89
N LEU A 243 12.38 -18.59 5.62
CA LEU A 243 11.74 -18.41 4.31
C LEU A 243 12.72 -17.84 3.26
N ASN A 244 13.51 -16.84 3.63
CA ASN A 244 14.50 -16.23 2.76
C ASN A 244 15.72 -15.75 3.57
N PRO A 245 16.85 -16.49 3.51
CA PRO A 245 18.05 -16.16 4.28
C PRO A 245 18.80 -14.92 3.76
N ASP A 246 18.52 -14.46 2.54
CA ASP A 246 19.16 -13.28 1.94
C ASP A 246 18.53 -11.95 2.44
N THR A 247 17.37 -12.02 3.10
CA THR A 247 16.72 -10.85 3.69
C THR A 247 17.22 -10.62 5.13
N GLU A 248 17.73 -9.43 5.42
CA GLU A 248 18.07 -8.99 6.76
C GLU A 248 16.80 -8.66 7.56
N ILE A 249 16.59 -9.37 8.67
CA ILE A 249 15.43 -9.16 9.54
C ILE A 249 15.85 -8.51 10.87
N THR A 250 15.30 -7.32 11.14
CA THR A 250 15.47 -6.59 12.40
C THR A 250 14.21 -6.72 13.27
N VAL A 251 14.39 -7.15 14.53
CA VAL A 251 13.30 -7.28 15.50
C VAL A 251 13.25 -6.03 16.37
N ILE A 252 12.08 -5.40 16.42
CA ILE A 252 11.76 -4.27 17.29
C ILE A 252 10.60 -4.75 18.19
N ASP A 253 10.95 -5.42 19.29
CA ASP A 253 10.00 -6.09 20.21
C ASP A 253 9.36 -5.09 21.19
N VAL A 254 8.79 -4.02 20.63
CA VAL A 254 8.04 -2.97 21.32
C VAL A 254 6.94 -2.46 20.41
N SER A 255 5.88 -1.92 20.99
CA SER A 255 4.87 -1.17 20.25
C SER A 255 5.44 0.13 19.70
N LEU A 256 5.01 0.52 18.50
CA LEU A 256 5.34 1.82 17.95
C LEU A 256 4.65 2.93 18.75
N ASP A 257 5.39 3.97 19.12
CA ASP A 257 4.91 5.13 19.86
C ASP A 257 5.56 6.44 19.37
N ALA A 258 5.20 7.56 19.99
CA ALA A 258 5.73 8.87 19.64
C ALA A 258 7.24 9.01 19.90
N ASP A 259 7.80 8.24 20.83
CA ASP A 259 9.21 8.36 21.23
C ASP A 259 10.13 7.57 20.27
N ASN A 260 9.62 6.51 19.64
CA ASN A 260 10.38 5.67 18.71
C ASN A 260 10.06 5.87 17.22
N ALA A 261 8.88 6.40 16.87
CA ALA A 261 8.40 6.42 15.48
C ALA A 261 9.31 7.18 14.51
N GLU A 262 9.76 8.39 14.86
CA GLU A 262 10.61 9.20 13.97
C GLU A 262 11.94 8.51 13.64
N SER A 263 12.60 7.95 14.66
CA SER A 263 13.87 7.24 14.47
C SER A 263 13.71 6.02 13.57
N LEU A 264 12.63 5.25 13.77
CA LEU A 264 12.35 4.08 12.96
C LEU A 264 11.99 4.47 11.52
N PHE A 265 11.17 5.50 11.31
CA PHE A 265 10.80 5.95 9.98
C PHE A 265 12.00 6.45 9.15
N ASN A 266 12.94 7.16 9.77
CA ASN A 266 14.15 7.65 9.10
C ASN A 266 15.11 6.54 8.64
N GLN A 267 14.96 5.33 9.17
CA GLN A 267 15.81 4.17 8.82
C GLN A 267 15.26 3.31 7.70
N HIS A 268 14.07 3.63 7.18
CA HIS A 268 13.34 2.82 6.21
C HIS A 268 12.83 3.66 5.04
N ASP A 269 12.75 3.04 3.86
CA ASP A 269 12.29 3.68 2.62
C ASP A 269 10.76 3.71 2.52
N LEU A 270 10.09 2.77 3.19
CA LEU A 270 8.65 2.58 3.16
C LEU A 270 8.18 1.92 4.47
N VAL A 271 7.01 2.33 4.96
CA VAL A 271 6.36 1.73 6.13
C VAL A 271 5.04 1.09 5.75
N LEU A 272 4.73 -0.08 6.31
CA LEU A 272 3.41 -0.71 6.24
C LEU A 272 2.73 -0.61 7.60
N ASP A 273 1.52 -0.03 7.60
CA ASP A 273 0.64 -0.06 8.75
C ASP A 273 -0.19 -1.36 8.73
N CYS A 274 0.27 -2.35 9.49
CA CYS A 274 -0.43 -3.61 9.66
C CYS A 274 -1.13 -3.70 11.04
N SER A 275 -1.38 -2.55 11.67
CA SER A 275 -2.07 -2.45 12.96
C SER A 275 -3.59 -2.45 12.79
N ASP A 276 -4.28 -2.92 13.83
CA ASP A 276 -5.75 -2.81 13.96
C ASP A 276 -6.17 -1.62 14.83
N ASN A 277 -5.24 -0.72 15.16
CA ASN A 277 -5.45 0.43 16.04
C ASN A 277 -5.51 1.73 15.24
N LEU A 278 -6.68 2.38 15.25
CA LEU A 278 -6.89 3.63 14.52
C LEU A 278 -5.98 4.78 14.97
N LYS A 279 -5.71 4.90 16.28
CA LYS A 279 -4.83 5.95 16.82
C LYS A 279 -3.41 5.79 16.32
N LEU A 280 -2.94 4.55 16.26
CA LEU A 280 -1.64 4.23 15.70
C LEU A 280 -1.54 4.65 14.22
N LYS A 281 -2.63 4.56 13.45
CA LYS A 281 -2.66 5.08 12.07
C LYS A 281 -2.42 6.59 12.01
N PHE A 282 -2.99 7.36 12.94
CA PHE A 282 -2.75 8.80 13.03
C PHE A 282 -1.32 9.14 13.46
N LEU A 283 -0.73 8.37 14.39
CA LEU A 283 0.69 8.47 14.72
C LEU A 283 1.59 8.17 13.51
N LEU A 284 1.32 7.08 12.79
CA LEU A 284 2.03 6.71 11.57
C LEU A 284 1.92 7.80 10.49
N ASN A 285 0.74 8.40 10.33
CA ASN A 285 0.53 9.52 9.42
C ASN A 285 1.34 10.78 9.83
N ALA A 286 1.40 11.10 11.12
CA ALA A 286 2.21 12.20 11.63
C ALA A 286 3.71 11.94 11.43
N ALA A 287 4.18 10.73 11.74
CA ALA A 287 5.56 10.30 11.52
C ALA A 287 5.95 10.38 10.04
N ALA A 288 5.08 9.91 9.14
CA ALA A 288 5.27 9.99 7.70
C ALA A 288 5.52 11.43 7.22
N LEU A 289 4.67 12.37 7.65
CA LEU A 289 4.83 13.78 7.31
C LEU A 289 6.13 14.37 7.87
N ARG A 290 6.51 13.98 9.09
CA ARG A 290 7.71 14.48 9.77
C ARG A 290 9.00 14.00 9.12
N THR A 291 9.06 12.74 8.67
CA THR A 291 10.26 12.14 8.07
C THR A 291 10.26 12.12 6.55
N SER A 292 9.15 12.50 5.91
CA SER A 292 8.92 12.31 4.48
C SER A 292 8.96 10.85 4.00
N THR A 293 8.73 9.88 4.91
CA THR A 293 8.70 8.45 4.58
C THR A 293 7.27 8.03 4.18
N PRO A 294 7.08 7.36 3.03
CA PRO A 294 5.76 6.89 2.59
C PRO A 294 5.23 5.76 3.48
N VAL A 295 3.89 5.68 3.57
CA VAL A 295 3.17 4.66 4.34
C VAL A 295 2.08 4.00 3.50
N VAL A 296 2.01 2.66 3.56
CA VAL A 296 0.91 1.86 3.01
C VAL A 296 -0.04 1.46 4.13
N PHE A 297 -1.21 2.08 4.13
CA PHE A 297 -2.25 1.83 5.13
C PHE A 297 -3.23 0.77 4.66
N ALA A 298 -3.58 -0.16 5.56
CA ALA A 298 -4.76 -1.00 5.41
C ALA A 298 -5.61 -1.03 6.67
N SER A 299 -6.92 -1.22 6.49
CA SER A 299 -7.85 -1.52 7.57
C SER A 299 -8.82 -2.59 7.10
N VAL A 300 -9.26 -3.45 8.00
CA VAL A 300 -10.28 -4.47 7.71
C VAL A 300 -11.37 -4.45 8.76
N TYR A 301 -12.59 -4.78 8.34
CA TYR A 301 -13.76 -4.86 9.20
C TYR A 301 -14.68 -5.94 8.64
N GLN A 302 -15.02 -6.94 9.45
CA GLN A 302 -15.87 -8.06 9.04
C GLN A 302 -15.40 -8.77 7.76
N TYR A 303 -16.01 -8.44 6.60
CA TYR A 303 -15.74 -9.02 5.27
C TYR A 303 -15.20 -7.99 4.27
N GLU A 304 -14.95 -6.77 4.70
CA GLU A 304 -14.47 -5.69 3.85
C GLU A 304 -13.18 -5.09 4.40
N GLY A 305 -12.58 -4.26 3.57
CA GLY A 305 -11.44 -3.47 4.00
C GLY A 305 -11.05 -2.42 2.98
N GLN A 306 -10.02 -1.70 3.36
CA GLN A 306 -9.51 -0.57 2.60
C GLN A 306 -7.99 -0.60 2.53
N LEU A 307 -7.46 -0.07 1.44
CA LEU A 307 -6.04 0.10 1.18
C LEU A 307 -5.81 1.51 0.61
N HIS A 308 -4.85 2.24 1.15
CA HIS A 308 -4.40 3.49 0.56
C HIS A 308 -2.91 3.72 0.81
N VAL A 309 -2.29 4.52 -0.04
CA VAL A 309 -0.89 4.93 0.11
C VAL A 309 -0.85 6.42 0.38
N PHE A 310 -0.10 6.78 1.41
CA PHE A 310 0.27 8.15 1.67
C PHE A 310 1.76 8.33 1.43
N ASP A 311 2.11 9.07 0.37
CA ASP A 311 3.47 9.53 0.12
C ASP A 311 3.53 11.05 0.31
N PRO A 312 4.15 11.54 1.40
CA PRO A 312 4.25 12.98 1.68
C PRO A 312 5.01 13.76 0.60
N ARG A 313 5.84 13.08 -0.20
CA ARG A 313 6.68 13.70 -1.25
C ARG A 313 5.89 14.02 -2.53
N THR A 314 4.72 13.40 -2.71
CA THR A 314 3.91 13.55 -3.94
C THR A 314 2.77 14.56 -3.80
N GLY A 315 2.57 15.12 -2.60
CA GLY A 315 1.44 15.99 -2.31
C GLY A 315 0.10 15.26 -2.16
N ALA A 316 0.13 13.92 -2.02
CA ALA A 316 -1.05 13.11 -1.77
C ALA A 316 -1.81 13.57 -0.49
N PRO A 317 -3.14 13.40 -0.44
CA PRO A 317 -3.90 13.64 0.78
C PRO A 317 -3.41 12.72 1.90
N CYS A 318 -3.08 13.32 3.05
CA CYS A 318 -2.73 12.56 4.26
C CYS A 318 -3.97 11.89 4.87
N LEU A 319 -3.77 11.02 5.86
CA LEU A 319 -4.85 10.32 6.55
C LEU A 319 -5.90 11.30 7.11
N ARG A 320 -5.46 12.44 7.65
CA ARG A 320 -6.34 13.50 8.17
C ARG A 320 -7.09 14.29 7.10
N CYS A 321 -6.64 14.26 5.84
CA CYS A 321 -7.43 14.81 4.73
C CYS A 321 -8.62 13.91 4.40
N VAL A 322 -8.45 12.60 4.53
CA VAL A 322 -9.50 11.59 4.26
C VAL A 322 -10.42 11.43 5.46
N TRP A 323 -9.86 11.42 6.68
CA TRP A 323 -10.57 11.34 7.96
C TRP A 323 -10.22 12.55 8.84
N PRO A 324 -10.91 13.70 8.67
CA PRO A 324 -10.57 14.96 9.36
C PRO A 324 -10.78 14.94 10.87
N ARG A 325 -11.63 14.03 11.37
CA ARG A 325 -11.87 13.84 12.79
C ARG A 325 -11.65 12.37 13.14
N GLU A 326 -11.03 12.13 14.28
CA GLU A 326 -10.97 10.78 14.84
C GLU A 326 -12.39 10.35 15.18
N PRO A 327 -12.88 9.20 14.68
CA PRO A 327 -14.15 8.67 15.12
C PRO A 327 -14.05 8.33 16.61
N ASN A 328 -15.01 8.82 17.39
CA ASN A 328 -15.04 8.67 18.85
C ASN A 328 -15.00 7.20 19.31
N VAL A 329 -15.47 6.27 18.47
CA VAL A 329 -15.36 4.83 18.68
C VAL A 329 -15.31 4.11 17.32
N ALA A 330 -14.31 3.27 17.10
CA ALA A 330 -14.29 2.28 16.03
C ALA A 330 -14.01 0.91 16.66
N PRO A 331 -14.87 -0.10 16.50
CA PRO A 331 -14.63 -1.43 17.04
C PRO A 331 -13.38 -2.04 16.38
N THR A 332 -12.53 -2.65 17.19
CA THR A 332 -11.37 -3.42 16.72
C THR A 332 -11.83 -4.69 16.00
N CYS A 333 -10.93 -5.31 15.24
CA CYS A 333 -11.18 -6.62 14.63
C CYS A 333 -11.55 -7.69 15.67
N ASN A 334 -11.05 -7.57 16.89
CA ASN A 334 -11.37 -8.48 17.99
C ASN A 334 -12.79 -8.30 18.52
N GLU A 335 -13.36 -7.09 18.40
CA GLU A 335 -14.70 -6.76 18.91
C GLU A 335 -15.80 -7.00 17.87
N ALA A 336 -15.54 -6.64 16.61
CA ALA A 336 -16.51 -6.80 15.53
C ALA A 336 -16.50 -8.21 14.90
N GLY A 337 -15.45 -8.99 15.16
CA GLY A 337 -15.15 -10.23 14.46
C GLY A 337 -14.59 -9.99 13.05
N VAL A 338 -13.72 -10.89 12.61
CA VAL A 338 -13.13 -10.84 11.28
C VAL A 338 -12.92 -12.26 10.74
N LEU A 339 -13.31 -12.50 9.49
CA LEU A 339 -13.08 -13.79 8.84
C LEU A 339 -11.60 -13.87 8.42
N GLY A 340 -10.87 -14.93 8.83
CA GLY A 340 -9.41 -15.01 8.72
C GLY A 340 -8.80 -14.66 7.34
N PRO A 341 -9.36 -15.12 6.21
CA PRO A 341 -8.93 -14.69 4.87
C PRO A 341 -8.95 -13.18 4.60
N VAL A 342 -9.81 -12.40 5.26
CA VAL A 342 -9.98 -10.96 5.02
C VAL A 342 -8.67 -10.20 5.27
N PRO A 343 -8.09 -10.20 6.49
CA PRO A 343 -6.77 -9.60 6.70
C PRO A 343 -5.67 -10.30 5.88
N GLY A 344 -5.82 -11.59 5.56
CA GLY A 344 -4.95 -12.31 4.62
C GLY A 344 -4.84 -11.63 3.25
N VAL A 345 -5.98 -11.29 2.64
CA VAL A 345 -6.07 -10.60 1.36
C VAL A 345 -5.48 -9.20 1.47
N PHE A 346 -5.88 -8.42 2.48
CA PHE A 346 -5.43 -7.03 2.60
C PHE A 346 -3.95 -6.90 2.93
N GLY A 347 -3.37 -7.78 3.74
CA GLY A 347 -1.94 -7.80 3.98
C GLY A 347 -1.14 -8.21 2.73
N SER A 348 -1.68 -9.12 1.91
CA SER A 348 -1.10 -9.44 0.59
C SER A 348 -1.17 -8.24 -0.36
N LEU A 349 -2.28 -7.48 -0.34
CA LEU A 349 -2.41 -6.25 -1.10
C LEU A 349 -1.47 -5.15 -0.60
N GLN A 350 -1.20 -5.06 0.70
CA GLN A 350 -0.19 -4.15 1.25
C GLN A 350 1.21 -4.49 0.72
N ALA A 351 1.61 -5.77 0.74
CA ALA A 351 2.87 -6.19 0.15
C ALA A 351 2.92 -5.88 -1.35
N MET A 352 1.85 -6.16 -2.10
CA MET A 352 1.78 -5.83 -3.52
C MET A 352 1.94 -4.32 -3.75
N GLU A 353 1.27 -3.49 -2.97
CA GLU A 353 1.39 -2.04 -3.07
C GLU A 353 2.80 -1.57 -2.71
N ALA A 354 3.41 -2.12 -1.67
CA ALA A 354 4.78 -1.83 -1.30
C ALA A 354 5.77 -2.13 -2.43
N LEU A 355 5.66 -3.31 -3.05
CA LEU A 355 6.48 -3.66 -4.21
C LEU A 355 6.25 -2.71 -5.39
N LYS A 356 5.00 -2.30 -5.65
CA LYS A 356 4.71 -1.29 -6.69
C LYS A 356 5.36 0.05 -6.40
N GLN A 357 5.41 0.49 -5.14
CA GLN A 357 6.07 1.74 -4.76
C GLN A 357 7.60 1.63 -4.93
N LEU A 358 8.21 0.58 -4.37
CA LEU A 358 9.67 0.36 -4.44
C LEU A 358 10.19 0.21 -5.87
N LEU A 359 9.44 -0.48 -6.72
CA LEU A 359 9.78 -0.72 -8.12
C LEU A 359 9.23 0.35 -9.08
N SER A 360 8.50 1.34 -8.57
CA SER A 360 7.81 2.35 -9.38
C SER A 360 6.88 1.77 -10.47
N LEU A 361 6.22 0.64 -10.18
CA LEU A 361 5.32 -0.04 -11.10
C LEU A 361 4.10 0.83 -11.49
N PRO A 362 3.50 0.59 -12.67
CA PRO A 362 2.26 1.24 -13.05
C PRO A 362 1.09 0.85 -12.13
N GLY A 363 0.11 1.74 -12.00
CA GLY A 363 -1.11 1.48 -11.22
C GLY A 363 -0.91 1.41 -9.70
N ARG A 364 0.22 1.91 -9.19
CA ARG A 364 0.42 2.19 -7.77
C ARG A 364 -0.59 3.23 -7.29
N LEU A 365 -1.11 3.05 -6.08
CA LEU A 365 -2.05 4.00 -5.48
C LEU A 365 -1.32 5.30 -5.15
N SER A 366 -1.98 6.43 -5.40
CA SER A 366 -1.45 7.75 -5.09
C SER A 366 -2.60 8.71 -4.81
N GLY A 367 -2.99 8.85 -3.55
CA GLY A 367 -4.12 9.69 -3.13
C GLY A 367 -5.49 9.07 -3.41
N GLU A 368 -5.56 7.77 -3.60
CA GLU A 368 -6.80 7.02 -3.79
C GLU A 368 -7.00 6.04 -2.64
N LEU A 369 -8.26 5.89 -2.21
CA LEU A 369 -8.71 4.84 -1.30
C LEU A 369 -9.31 3.70 -2.11
N LEU A 370 -8.68 2.54 -2.08
CA LEU A 370 -9.25 1.30 -2.60
C LEU A 370 -10.07 0.63 -1.51
N MET A 371 -11.36 0.44 -1.76
CA MET A 371 -12.26 -0.34 -0.92
C MET A 371 -12.62 -1.65 -1.61
N LEU A 372 -12.56 -2.77 -0.89
CA LEU A 372 -12.98 -4.08 -1.38
C LEU A 372 -13.96 -4.71 -0.39
N ASP A 373 -15.12 -5.11 -0.91
CA ASP A 373 -16.05 -6.02 -0.24
C ASP A 373 -15.75 -7.45 -0.74
N LEU A 374 -15.36 -8.35 0.15
CA LEU A 374 -14.96 -9.72 -0.21
C LEU A 374 -16.14 -10.71 -0.24
N LEU A 375 -17.35 -10.29 0.13
CA LEU A 375 -18.56 -11.10 -0.11
C LEU A 375 -19.02 -10.95 -1.57
N SER A 376 -19.05 -9.71 -2.06
CA SER A 376 -19.50 -9.40 -3.42
C SER A 376 -18.37 -9.30 -4.44
N PHE A 377 -17.11 -9.26 -3.98
CA PHE A 377 -15.93 -8.89 -4.77
C PHE A 377 -16.04 -7.52 -5.45
N ARG A 378 -16.88 -6.64 -4.92
CA ARG A 378 -17.00 -5.28 -5.43
C ARG A 378 -15.76 -4.49 -5.04
N SER A 379 -15.14 -3.86 -6.03
CA SER A 379 -14.06 -2.90 -5.83
C SER A 379 -14.53 -1.48 -6.11
N THR A 380 -14.18 -0.55 -5.22
CA THR A 380 -14.44 0.88 -5.40
C THR A 380 -13.15 1.63 -5.15
N LYS A 381 -12.74 2.47 -6.10
CA LYS A 381 -11.65 3.44 -5.89
C LYS A 381 -12.25 4.81 -5.71
N ILE A 382 -11.88 5.47 -4.62
CA ILE A 382 -12.31 6.83 -4.31
C ILE A 382 -11.07 7.71 -4.32
N SER A 383 -11.03 8.69 -5.24
CA SER A 383 -9.97 9.69 -5.24
C SER A 383 -10.19 10.66 -4.08
N ALA A 384 -9.20 10.81 -3.22
CA ALA A 384 -9.21 11.80 -2.16
C ALA A 384 -8.46 13.06 -2.60
N SER A 385 -8.85 14.21 -2.05
CA SER A 385 -8.18 15.48 -2.29
C SER A 385 -7.57 16.00 -1.00
N ARG A 386 -6.41 16.66 -1.12
CA ARG A 386 -5.77 17.33 0.02
C ARG A 386 -6.65 18.48 0.48
N LEU A 387 -6.92 18.57 1.78
CA LEU A 387 -7.61 19.71 2.38
C LEU A 387 -6.66 20.90 2.46
N ALA A 388 -7.13 22.09 2.05
CA ALA A 388 -6.35 23.33 2.09
C ALA A 388 -5.89 23.65 3.53
N ASP A 389 -6.82 23.58 4.48
CA ASP A 389 -6.59 23.87 5.90
C ASP A 389 -6.45 22.59 6.73
N CYS A 390 -5.82 21.55 6.17
CA CYS A 390 -5.60 20.31 6.91
C CYS A 390 -4.76 20.59 8.16
N GLU A 391 -5.27 20.24 9.34
CA GLU A 391 -4.63 20.58 10.62
C GLU A 391 -3.22 20.03 10.81
N ILE A 392 -2.81 19.03 10.03
CA ILE A 392 -1.49 18.41 10.12
C ILE A 392 -0.65 18.64 8.86
N CYS A 393 -1.10 18.23 7.67
CA CYS A 393 -0.27 18.31 6.47
C CYS A 393 -0.16 19.73 5.87
N SER A 394 -0.79 20.75 6.47
CA SER A 394 -0.52 22.16 6.14
C SER A 394 0.69 22.73 6.91
N ARG A 395 1.15 22.04 7.96
CA ARG A 395 2.30 22.44 8.79
C ARG A 395 3.63 22.01 8.15
N THR A 396 4.71 22.65 8.56
CA THR A 396 6.07 22.18 8.22
C THR A 396 6.44 20.96 9.07
N PRO A 397 7.33 20.06 8.59
CA PRO A 397 7.67 18.82 9.30
C PRO A 397 8.09 18.99 10.77
N ASP A 398 8.84 20.06 11.08
CA ASP A 398 9.30 20.43 12.42
C ASP A 398 8.19 20.86 13.38
N GLN A 399 7.03 21.25 12.85
CA GLN A 399 5.85 21.67 13.62
C GLN A 399 4.85 20.53 13.86
N ILE A 400 5.16 19.32 13.38
CA ILE A 400 4.31 18.15 13.52
C ILE A 400 4.67 17.43 14.81
N GLU A 401 3.75 17.52 15.76
CA GLU A 401 3.78 16.75 16.99
C GLU A 401 3.32 15.32 16.73
N LEU A 402 4.08 14.35 17.26
CA LEU A 402 3.69 12.95 17.21
C LEU A 402 2.71 12.66 18.36
N PRO A 403 1.49 12.17 18.07
CA PRO A 403 0.50 11.87 19.10
C PRO A 403 1.06 10.84 20.10
N ARG A 404 1.09 11.18 21.39
CA ARG A 404 1.53 10.25 22.44
C ARG A 404 0.39 9.29 22.83
N PRO A 405 0.66 7.97 22.95
CA PRO A 405 -0.30 7.04 23.55
C PRO A 405 -0.63 7.51 24.98
N GLY A 406 -1.87 7.92 25.22
CA GLY A 406 -2.36 8.41 26.52
C GLY A 406 -2.90 9.84 26.52
N GLU A 407 -2.57 10.69 25.54
CA GLU A 407 -3.03 12.09 25.55
C GLU A 407 -4.52 12.25 25.18
N PHE A 408 -5.16 11.24 24.61
CA PHE A 408 -6.60 11.24 24.29
C PHE A 408 -7.24 9.84 24.42
N GLU A 409 -6.87 9.07 25.44
CA GLU A 409 -7.81 8.08 25.97
C GLU A 409 -8.78 8.80 26.89
N ILE A 410 -9.91 9.26 26.35
CA ILE A 410 -11.11 9.21 27.18
C ILE A 410 -11.37 7.72 27.37
N ALA A 411 -10.80 7.14 28.42
CA ALA A 411 -10.89 5.71 28.72
C ALA A 411 -12.35 5.28 28.53
N LEU A 412 -12.60 4.20 27.78
CA LEU A 412 -13.97 3.68 27.67
C LEU A 412 -14.33 2.95 28.96
N ASP A 413 -13.35 2.24 29.50
CA ASP A 413 -13.43 1.52 30.76
C ASP A 413 -12.70 2.32 31.84
N MET A 414 -13.31 2.44 33.01
CA MET A 414 -12.80 3.18 34.16
C MET A 414 -13.03 2.33 35.40
N ASP A 415 -12.03 2.23 36.28
CA ASP A 415 -12.25 1.70 37.62
C ASP A 415 -12.46 2.86 38.60
N LEU A 416 -13.70 3.05 39.07
CA LEU A 416 -14.00 4.12 40.02
C LEU A 416 -13.21 3.98 41.33
N ALA A 417 -12.76 2.76 41.69
CA ALA A 417 -11.89 2.56 42.85
C ALA A 417 -10.52 3.24 42.69
N GLU A 418 -10.05 3.42 41.46
CA GLU A 418 -8.77 4.05 41.11
C GLU A 418 -8.89 5.55 40.83
N VAL A 419 -10.12 6.06 40.65
CA VAL A 419 -10.38 7.51 40.50
C VAL A 419 -10.20 8.22 41.84
N ASP A 420 -9.56 9.39 41.82
CA ASP A 420 -9.40 10.27 42.98
C ASP A 420 -10.77 10.52 43.66
N PRO A 421 -10.91 10.26 44.98
CA PRO A 421 -12.13 10.50 45.73
C PRO A 421 -12.78 11.89 45.52
N GLY A 422 -11.98 12.94 45.27
CA GLY A 422 -12.47 14.29 45.00
C GLY A 422 -13.18 14.44 43.64
N LEU A 423 -12.81 13.62 42.66
CA LEU A 423 -13.34 13.61 41.29
C LEU A 423 -14.49 12.61 41.09
N ARG A 424 -14.70 11.67 42.03
CA ARG A 424 -15.78 10.68 41.97
C ARG A 424 -17.18 11.29 41.93
N ASN A 425 -17.35 12.47 42.55
CA ASN A 425 -18.63 13.17 42.60
C ASN A 425 -19.02 13.83 41.27
N ASP A 426 -18.09 13.93 40.32
CA ASP A 426 -18.35 14.52 39.00
C ASP A 426 -19.04 13.52 38.05
N TYR A 427 -19.02 12.22 38.39
CA TYR A 427 -19.64 11.16 37.60
C TYR A 427 -20.99 10.75 38.17
N VAL A 428 -21.98 10.60 37.28
CA VAL A 428 -23.24 9.93 37.62
C VAL A 428 -23.12 8.45 37.31
N VAL A 429 -23.14 7.62 38.36
CA VAL A 429 -23.14 6.16 38.20
C VAL A 429 -24.54 5.69 37.82
N ILE A 430 -24.64 4.89 36.75
CA ILE A 430 -25.88 4.25 36.31
C ILE A 430 -25.72 2.74 36.37
N ASP A 431 -26.47 2.09 37.26
CA ASP A 431 -26.61 0.64 37.28
C ASP A 431 -27.60 0.22 36.19
N ILE A 432 -27.10 -0.50 35.18
CA ILE A 432 -27.89 -0.95 34.02
C ILE A 432 -28.34 -2.41 34.13
N ARG A 433 -28.10 -3.08 35.26
CA ARG A 433 -28.54 -4.46 35.47
C ARG A 433 -30.07 -4.54 35.50
N GLU A 434 -30.62 -5.71 35.20
CA GLU A 434 -32.07 -5.91 35.28
C GLU A 434 -32.55 -5.87 36.74
N GLN A 435 -33.85 -5.63 36.95
CA GLN A 435 -34.42 -5.40 38.29
C GLN A 435 -34.21 -6.60 39.23
N ASP A 436 -34.25 -7.82 38.70
CA ASP A 436 -33.99 -9.06 39.42
C ASP A 436 -32.53 -9.17 39.86
N GLU A 437 -31.58 -8.80 39.01
CA GLU A 437 -30.15 -8.76 39.34
C GLU A 437 -29.85 -7.75 40.46
N VAL A 438 -30.45 -6.54 40.39
CA VAL A 438 -30.28 -5.50 41.42
C VAL A 438 -30.94 -5.91 42.74
N SER A 439 -32.11 -6.57 42.68
CA SER A 439 -32.80 -7.05 43.86
C SER A 439 -32.04 -8.20 44.54
N ALA A 440 -31.42 -9.08 43.76
CA ALA A 440 -30.60 -10.18 44.26
C ALA A 440 -29.27 -9.70 44.84
N ARG A 441 -28.64 -8.70 44.22
CA ARG A 441 -27.37 -8.13 44.66
C ARG A 441 -27.35 -6.61 44.51
N PRO A 442 -27.84 -5.85 45.51
CA PRO A 442 -27.84 -4.40 45.48
C PRO A 442 -26.43 -3.82 45.47
N LEU A 443 -26.19 -2.79 44.65
CA LEU A 443 -24.94 -2.02 44.69
C LEU A 443 -24.98 -1.09 45.90
N THR A 444 -24.10 -1.31 46.89
CA THR A 444 -24.11 -0.53 48.15
C THR A 444 -22.91 0.40 48.31
N THR A 445 -21.89 0.21 47.49
CA THR A 445 -20.59 0.89 47.60
C THR A 445 -20.61 2.31 47.07
N LEU A 446 -21.59 2.66 46.22
CA LEU A 446 -21.62 3.94 45.50
C LEU A 446 -23.05 4.47 45.32
N PRO A 447 -23.28 5.79 45.41
CA PRO A 447 -24.54 6.40 45.00
C PRO A 447 -24.73 6.23 43.50
N HIS A 448 -25.90 5.73 43.09
CA HIS A 448 -26.18 5.41 41.68
C HIS A 448 -27.66 5.62 41.34
N ARG A 449 -27.94 5.79 40.05
CA ARG A 449 -29.28 5.68 39.47
C ARG A 449 -29.42 4.29 38.87
N HIS A 450 -30.57 3.65 39.06
CA HIS A 450 -30.87 2.39 38.37
C HIS A 450 -31.71 2.66 37.12
N ILE A 451 -31.25 2.15 35.97
CA ILE A 451 -31.98 2.17 34.70
C ILE A 451 -31.74 0.83 34.04
N ALA A 452 -32.68 -0.11 34.18
CA ALA A 452 -32.55 -1.44 33.60
C ALA A 452 -32.26 -1.36 32.08
N MET A 453 -31.28 -2.14 31.61
CA MET A 453 -30.85 -2.13 30.21
C MET A 453 -32.02 -2.38 29.25
N SER A 454 -32.96 -3.25 29.60
CA SER A 454 -34.19 -3.52 28.85
C SER A 454 -35.08 -2.29 28.60
N THR A 455 -34.96 -1.25 29.43
CA THR A 455 -35.72 0.00 29.33
C THR A 455 -34.88 1.18 28.82
N PHE A 456 -33.60 0.96 28.55
CA PHE A 456 -32.67 1.98 28.09
C PHE A 456 -32.85 2.25 26.58
N SER A 457 -33.56 3.34 26.25
CA SER A 457 -33.79 3.72 24.84
C SER A 457 -32.53 4.34 24.22
N LEU A 458 -32.12 3.85 23.06
CA LEU A 458 -30.99 4.43 22.31
C LEU A 458 -31.40 5.62 21.42
N ASP A 459 -32.67 5.70 21.03
CA ASP A 459 -33.20 6.79 20.22
C ASP A 459 -33.48 8.05 21.07
N ALA A 460 -33.78 7.84 22.35
CA ALA A 460 -33.92 8.89 23.36
C ALA A 460 -33.29 8.43 24.69
N PRO A 461 -31.95 8.46 24.81
CA PRO A 461 -31.26 8.05 26.02
C PRO A 461 -31.73 8.83 27.25
N PRO A 462 -32.02 8.16 28.39
CA PRO A 462 -32.48 8.81 29.62
C PRO A 462 -31.33 9.49 30.41
N ILE A 463 -30.41 10.12 29.68
CA ILE A 463 -29.19 10.77 30.14
C ILE A 463 -28.92 12.05 29.33
N GLU A 464 -28.16 12.99 29.90
CA GLU A 464 -27.83 14.28 29.28
C GLU A 464 -26.52 14.21 28.48
N PRO A 465 -26.39 14.82 27.28
CA PRO A 465 -25.19 14.69 26.43
C PRO A 465 -23.84 15.10 27.04
N ASP A 466 -23.83 16.14 27.89
CA ASP A 466 -22.60 16.78 28.40
C ASP A 466 -22.21 16.34 29.81
N GLN A 467 -22.97 15.44 30.44
CA GLN A 467 -22.69 14.98 31.80
C GLN A 467 -21.79 13.74 31.79
N PRO A 468 -20.79 13.62 32.70
CA PRO A 468 -20.01 12.40 32.83
C PRO A 468 -20.84 11.28 33.48
N TYR A 469 -20.95 10.14 32.80
CA TYR A 469 -21.65 8.96 33.30
C TYR A 469 -20.73 7.76 33.41
N LEU A 470 -20.88 6.98 34.47
CA LEU A 470 -20.23 5.68 34.61
C LEU A 470 -21.30 4.58 34.62
N LEU A 471 -21.36 3.78 33.56
CA LEU A 471 -22.29 2.66 33.43
C LEU A 471 -21.74 1.44 34.16
N CYS A 472 -22.57 0.79 34.95
CA CYS A 472 -22.22 -0.41 35.69
C CYS A 472 -23.19 -1.55 35.37
N CYS A 473 -22.67 -2.72 35.01
CA CYS A 473 -23.44 -3.96 34.90
C CYS A 473 -22.83 -5.05 35.77
N ALA A 474 -23.25 -6.31 35.65
CA ALA A 474 -22.69 -7.41 36.45
C ALA A 474 -21.16 -7.54 36.28
N SER A 475 -20.68 -7.72 35.03
CA SER A 475 -19.29 -8.09 34.71
C SER A 475 -18.52 -7.05 33.88
N GLY A 476 -19.11 -5.89 33.59
CA GLY A 476 -18.53 -4.85 32.73
C GLY A 476 -18.82 -5.00 31.23
N THR A 477 -19.29 -6.16 30.76
CA THR A 477 -19.50 -6.41 29.32
C THR A 477 -20.66 -5.58 28.73
N ARG A 478 -21.82 -5.59 29.39
CA ARG A 478 -23.01 -4.83 28.93
C ARG A 478 -22.82 -3.32 29.02
N SER A 479 -22.21 -2.82 30.10
CA SER A 479 -21.95 -1.40 30.30
C SER A 479 -21.01 -0.86 29.24
N ARG A 480 -19.99 -1.63 28.88
CA ARG A 480 -19.06 -1.30 27.80
C ARG A 480 -19.75 -1.20 26.45
N SER A 481 -20.57 -2.19 26.10
CA SER A 481 -21.34 -2.17 24.86
C SER A 481 -22.26 -0.95 24.77
N LEU A 482 -22.93 -0.59 25.86
CA LEU A 482 -23.83 0.56 25.89
C LEU A 482 -23.07 1.89 25.84
N ALA A 483 -21.91 1.99 26.51
CA ALA A 483 -21.06 3.19 26.47
C ALA A 483 -20.55 3.48 25.05
N ILE A 484 -20.19 2.44 24.28
CA ILE A 484 -19.82 2.55 22.87
C ILE A 484 -20.97 3.16 22.06
N GLU A 485 -22.15 2.57 22.19
CA GLU A 485 -23.35 2.94 21.44
C GLU A 485 -23.79 4.39 21.71
N LEU A 486 -23.63 4.85 22.95
CA LEU A 486 -23.94 6.22 23.36
C LEU A 486 -22.88 7.22 22.89
N ARG A 487 -21.60 6.89 22.98
CA ARG A 487 -20.53 7.78 22.46
C ARG A 487 -20.64 7.98 20.95
N GLN A 488 -21.06 6.95 20.20
CA GLN A 488 -21.34 7.06 18.77
C GLN A 488 -22.50 8.03 18.45
N ARG A 489 -23.42 8.22 19.40
CA ARG A 489 -24.55 9.17 19.30
C ARG A 489 -24.24 10.56 19.87
N GLY A 490 -22.99 10.84 20.21
CA GLY A 490 -22.53 12.16 20.66
C GLY A 490 -22.45 12.34 22.18
N PHE A 491 -22.70 11.31 22.98
CA PHE A 491 -22.52 11.36 24.44
C PHE A 491 -21.05 11.13 24.79
N ALA A 492 -20.22 12.17 24.70
CA ALA A 492 -18.76 12.07 24.75
C ALA A 492 -18.19 11.54 26.08
N HIS A 493 -18.93 11.71 27.18
CA HIS A 493 -18.45 11.44 28.53
C HIS A 493 -19.15 10.23 29.21
N VAL A 494 -19.40 9.16 28.46
CA VAL A 494 -20.00 7.92 29.00
C VAL A 494 -18.93 6.84 29.13
N TYR A 495 -18.75 6.27 30.32
CA TYR A 495 -17.71 5.31 30.67
C TYR A 495 -18.34 4.00 31.14
N SER A 496 -17.58 2.91 31.15
CA SER A 496 -17.98 1.60 31.66
C SER A 496 -17.13 1.26 32.88
N GLN A 497 -17.77 0.79 33.96
CA GLN A 497 -17.03 0.31 35.14
C GLN A 497 -16.29 -0.98 34.79
N THR A 498 -14.96 -0.97 34.92
CA THR A 498 -14.11 -2.15 34.73
C THR A 498 -14.59 -3.28 35.64
N GLY A 499 -14.89 -4.44 35.04
CA GLY A 499 -15.33 -5.64 35.76
C GLY A 499 -16.72 -5.54 36.43
N GLY A 500 -17.47 -4.45 36.21
CA GLY A 500 -18.82 -4.29 36.75
C GLY A 500 -18.91 -4.32 38.28
N VAL A 501 -20.08 -4.73 38.79
CA VAL A 501 -20.32 -4.89 40.24
C VAL A 501 -19.47 -6.00 40.84
N ASP A 502 -19.15 -7.03 40.05
CA ASP A 502 -18.27 -8.13 40.50
C ASP A 502 -16.91 -7.59 40.99
N HIS A 503 -16.36 -6.60 40.29
CA HIS A 503 -15.08 -5.99 40.63
C HIS A 503 -15.19 -4.95 41.76
N LEU A 504 -16.30 -4.19 41.83
CA LEU A 504 -16.52 -3.15 42.85
C LEU A 504 -16.61 -3.70 44.27
N ASP A 505 -17.22 -4.87 44.46
CA ASP A 505 -17.38 -5.48 45.80
C ASP A 505 -16.13 -6.24 46.27
N HIS A 506 -15.20 -6.57 45.35
CA HIS A 506 -13.97 -7.31 45.67
C HIS A 506 -12.77 -6.43 46.01
N GLY A 507 -13.01 -5.18 46.44
CA GLY A 507 -11.97 -4.23 46.83
C GLY A 507 -10.85 -4.85 47.68
N HIS A 508 -9.65 -4.92 47.09
CA HIS A 508 -8.36 -5.15 47.74
C HIS A 508 -8.22 -6.38 48.65
N SER A 509 -8.36 -7.58 48.10
CA SER A 509 -7.54 -8.72 48.55
C SER A 509 -6.19 -8.73 47.78
N ARG A 510 -5.38 -7.67 47.94
CA ARG A 510 -3.95 -7.78 47.59
C ARG A 510 -3.29 -8.57 48.70
N GLY A 511 -2.77 -9.75 48.33
CA GLY A 511 -2.18 -10.73 49.23
C GLY A 511 -1.14 -10.16 50.18
N GLY A 512 -1.38 -10.38 51.47
CA GLY A 512 -0.33 -10.67 52.42
C GLY A 512 -0.38 -12.18 52.71
N ASP A 513 0.42 -12.93 51.97
CA ASP A 513 1.19 -14.09 52.43
C ASP A 513 2.16 -14.53 51.30
#